data_AF-A0A7L4QEU0-F1
#
_entry.id   AF-A0A7L4QEU0-F1
#
_cell.length_a   1.000
_cell.length_b   1.000
_cell.length_c   1.000
_cell.angle_alpha   90.00
_cell.angle_beta   90.00
_cell.angle_gamma   90.00
#
_symmetry.space_group_name_H-M   'P 1'
#
loop_
_entity.id
_entity.type
_entity.pdbx_description
1 polymer ?
#
loop_
_entity_poly.entity_id
_entity_poly.type
_entity_poly.pdbx_seq_one_letter_code
_entity_poly.pdbx_strand_id
1 'polypeptide(L)'
;FRIPIPSAAVVFSAFSDMLIALGFMSITGIELSRYTIAAVLMLIGYSVDTDILLTARVIKEKGENVNEKVRTAMKTGLTMTFTTLAALSALYIFSTSDVLDDIAIVLIFGLIGDLMMTWLFNAGVLKWYALRRQKGGE
;
A
#
# COMPACT_ATOMS: atom_id res chain seq x y z
N PHE A 1 -7.39 -12.87 -12.04
CA PHE A 1 -6.41 -13.11 -10.95
C PHE A 1 -6.28 -14.62 -10.73
N ARG A 2 -5.51 -15.31 -11.58
CA ARG A 2 -5.25 -16.76 -11.48
C ARG A 2 -3.74 -17.05 -11.60
N ILE A 3 -2.90 -16.13 -11.13
CA ILE A 3 -1.44 -16.30 -11.13
C ILE A 3 -1.02 -16.34 -9.66
N PRO A 4 -0.48 -17.46 -9.15
CA PRO A 4 -0.30 -17.67 -7.71
C PRO A 4 0.75 -16.74 -7.09
N ILE A 5 1.79 -16.37 -7.85
CA ILE A 5 2.93 -15.59 -7.33
C ILE A 5 2.53 -14.12 -7.03
N PRO A 6 1.89 -13.35 -7.94
CA PRO A 6 1.45 -11.99 -7.62
C PRO A 6 0.40 -11.95 -6.50
N SER A 7 -0.52 -12.92 -6.46
CA SER A 7 -1.54 -12.97 -5.41
C SER A 7 -0.94 -13.21 -4.02
N ALA A 8 0.07 -14.10 -3.90
CA ALA A 8 0.76 -14.32 -2.64
C ALA A 8 1.54 -13.06 -2.19
N ALA A 9 2.16 -12.33 -3.12
CA ALA A 9 2.88 -11.09 -2.82
C ALA A 9 1.93 -10.02 -2.25
N VAL A 10 0.75 -9.83 -2.85
CA VAL A 10 -0.26 -8.86 -2.37
C VAL A 10 -0.74 -9.20 -0.96
N VAL A 11 -1.06 -10.47 -0.70
CA VAL A 11 -1.52 -10.91 0.64
C VAL A 11 -0.42 -10.73 1.68
N PHE A 12 0.83 -11.04 1.32
CA PHE A 12 1.97 -10.85 2.22
C PHE A 12 2.26 -9.38 2.51
N SER A 13 2.12 -8.50 1.51
CA SER A 13 2.26 -7.05 1.69
C SER A 13 1.24 -6.54 2.70
N ALA A 14 -0.05 -6.81 2.44
CA ALA A 14 -1.14 -6.38 3.30
C ALA A 14 -1.04 -6.91 4.75
N PHE A 15 -0.56 -8.15 4.92
CA PHE A 15 -0.29 -8.71 6.24
C PHE A 15 0.88 -8.00 6.95
N SER A 16 1.94 -7.68 6.21
CA SER A 16 3.10 -6.95 6.76
C SER A 16 2.73 -5.52 7.16
N ASP A 17 1.92 -4.83 6.33
CA ASP A 17 1.45 -3.47 6.61
C ASP A 17 0.57 -3.42 7.86
N MET A 18 -0.27 -4.45 8.07
CA MET A 18 -1.03 -4.61 9.30
C MET A 18 -0.11 -4.74 10.52
N LEU A 19 0.93 -5.57 10.45
CA LEU A 19 1.87 -5.74 11.56
C LEU A 19 2.65 -4.44 11.85
N ILE A 20 3.03 -3.69 10.82
CA ILE A 20 3.71 -2.40 10.96
C ILE A 20 2.79 -1.39 11.66
N ALA A 21 1.53 -1.31 11.27
CA ALA A 21 0.56 -0.41 11.89
C ALA A 21 0.30 -0.76 13.37
N LEU A 22 0.12 -2.04 13.68
CA LEU A 22 -0.06 -2.51 15.06
C LEU A 22 1.21 -2.28 15.91
N GLY A 23 2.39 -2.51 15.34
CA GLY A 23 3.66 -2.23 15.99
C GLY A 23 3.84 -0.73 16.28
N PHE A 24 3.45 0.13 15.33
CA PHE A 24 3.46 1.57 15.51
C PHE A 24 2.52 2.02 16.65
N MET A 25 1.28 1.53 16.66
CA MET A 25 0.32 1.81 17.75
C MET A 25 0.86 1.42 19.12
N SER A 26 1.52 0.25 19.21
CA SER A 26 2.14 -0.21 20.45
C SER A 26 3.26 0.71 20.93
N ILE A 27 4.00 1.37 20.03
CA ILE A 27 5.10 2.28 20.37
C ILE A 27 4.57 3.66 20.77
N THR A 28 3.54 4.14 20.09
CA THR A 28 2.93 5.46 20.35
C THR A 28 1.92 5.46 21.50
N GLY A 29 1.58 4.28 22.03
CA GLY A 29 0.64 4.14 23.14
C GLY A 29 -0.83 4.32 22.72
N ILE A 30 -1.13 4.21 21.42
CA ILE A 30 -2.50 4.30 20.92
C ILE A 30 -3.22 2.99 21.23
N GLU A 31 -4.33 3.08 21.95
CA GLU A 31 -5.11 1.90 22.33
C GLU A 31 -5.80 1.26 21.11
N LEU A 32 -5.86 -0.07 21.13
CA LEU A 32 -6.69 -0.84 20.22
C LEU A 32 -8.17 -0.72 20.64
N SER A 33 -8.82 0.30 20.11
CA SER A 33 -10.25 0.55 20.24
C SER A 33 -11.00 0.06 19.00
N ARG A 34 -12.34 0.06 19.07
CA ARG A 34 -13.19 -0.27 17.91
C ARG A 34 -12.91 0.63 16.70
N TYR A 35 -12.50 1.87 16.94
CA TYR A 35 -12.22 2.87 15.92
C TYR A 35 -10.85 2.67 15.28
N THR A 36 -9.82 2.39 16.08
CA THR A 36 -8.46 2.16 15.55
C THR A 36 -8.35 0.82 14.84
N ILE A 37 -9.12 -0.20 15.24
CA ILE A 37 -9.27 -1.44 14.46
C ILE A 37 -9.87 -1.15 13.08
N ALA A 38 -10.89 -0.28 12.98
CA ALA A 38 -11.45 0.11 11.69
C ALA A 38 -10.43 0.85 10.82
N ALA A 39 -9.57 1.69 11.43
CA ALA A 39 -8.47 2.36 10.75
C ALA A 39 -7.45 1.36 10.18
N VAL A 40 -7.05 0.35 10.95
CA VAL A 40 -6.15 -0.72 10.48
C VAL A 40 -6.79 -1.51 9.33
N LEU A 41 -8.08 -1.81 9.39
CA LEU A 41 -8.80 -2.46 8.28
C LEU A 41 -8.82 -1.60 7.01
N MET A 42 -9.00 -0.29 7.15
CA MET A 42 -8.93 0.65 6.02
C MET A 42 -7.52 0.69 5.42
N LEU A 43 -6.46 0.66 6.25
CA LEU A 43 -5.08 0.62 5.77
C LEU A 43 -4.82 -0.62 4.91
N ILE A 44 -5.31 -1.79 5.32
CA ILE A 44 -5.21 -3.03 4.53
C ILE A 44 -5.86 -2.84 3.16
N GLY A 45 -7.05 -2.24 3.12
CA GLY A 45 -7.75 -1.96 1.86
C GLY A 45 -6.95 -1.05 0.94
N TYR A 46 -6.27 -0.04 1.50
CA TYR A 46 -5.45 0.90 0.75
C TYR A 46 -4.20 0.26 0.15
N SER A 47 -3.47 -0.52 0.96
CA SER A 47 -2.29 -1.29 0.52
C SER A 47 -2.67 -2.24 -0.64
N VAL A 48 -3.75 -3.01 -0.47
CA VAL A 48 -4.23 -3.95 -1.49
C VAL A 48 -4.65 -3.23 -2.78
N ASP A 49 -5.26 -2.05 -2.71
CA ASP A 49 -5.64 -1.27 -3.90
C ASP A 49 -4.42 -0.85 -4.72
N THR A 50 -3.38 -0.34 -4.05
CA THR A 50 -2.13 0.08 -4.70
C THR A 50 -1.38 -1.10 -5.32
N ASP A 51 -1.35 -2.24 -4.61
CA ASP A 51 -0.76 -3.48 -5.09
C ASP A 51 -1.49 -4.07 -6.30
N ILE A 52 -2.83 -3.97 -6.32
CA ILE A 52 -3.66 -4.37 -7.45
C ILE A 52 -3.39 -3.49 -8.66
N LEU A 53 -3.31 -2.17 -8.47
CA LEU A 53 -2.98 -1.21 -9.54
C LEU A 53 -1.63 -1.56 -10.18
N LEU A 54 -0.61 -1.77 -9.34
CA LEU A 54 0.74 -2.14 -9.77
C LEU A 54 0.74 -3.46 -10.54
N THR A 55 0.06 -4.47 -10.01
CA THR A 55 -0.08 -5.78 -10.65
C THR A 55 -0.80 -5.68 -12.00
N ALA A 56 -1.87 -4.89 -12.09
CA ALA A 56 -2.63 -4.71 -13.31
C ALA A 56 -1.77 -4.08 -14.41
N ARG A 57 -1.07 -2.98 -14.12
CA ARG A 57 -0.21 -2.29 -15.08
C ARG A 57 0.99 -3.12 -15.52
N VAL A 58 1.67 -3.76 -14.57
CA VAL A 58 2.92 -4.46 -14.88
C VAL A 58 2.67 -5.80 -15.58
N ILE A 59 1.63 -6.55 -15.18
CA ILE A 59 1.42 -7.93 -15.64
C ILE A 59 0.37 -8.03 -16.76
N LYS A 60 -0.72 -7.26 -16.70
CA LYS A 60 -1.86 -7.43 -17.63
C LYS A 60 -1.79 -6.55 -18.85
N GLU A 61 -1.19 -5.37 -18.73
CA GLU A 61 -1.08 -4.41 -19.82
C GLU A 61 -0.07 -4.90 -20.87
N LYS A 62 -0.38 -4.72 -22.16
CA LYS A 62 0.50 -5.11 -23.28
C LYS A 62 1.08 -3.87 -23.95
N GLY A 63 2.24 -3.99 -24.60
CA GLY A 63 2.75 -2.96 -25.51
C GLY A 63 3.84 -2.02 -24.95
N GLU A 64 3.98 -1.89 -23.63
CA GLU A 64 5.05 -1.06 -23.02
C GLU A 64 6.14 -1.90 -22.33
N ASN A 65 7.33 -1.32 -22.22
CA ASN A 65 8.46 -1.89 -21.46
C ASN A 65 8.07 -1.99 -19.98
N VAL A 66 8.46 -3.08 -19.31
CA VAL A 66 8.19 -3.31 -17.87
C VAL A 66 8.62 -2.12 -17.02
N ASN A 67 9.73 -1.48 -17.34
CA ASN A 67 10.21 -0.30 -16.61
C ASN A 67 9.27 0.92 -16.74
N GLU A 68 8.69 1.14 -17.91
CA GLU A 68 7.75 2.25 -18.13
C GLU A 68 6.43 1.99 -17.40
N LYS A 69 5.91 0.76 -17.47
CA LYS A 69 4.73 0.34 -16.72
C LYS A 69 4.87 0.54 -15.22
N VAL A 70 6.02 0.13 -14.65
CA VAL A 70 6.32 0.35 -13.22
C VAL A 70 6.37 1.85 -12.92
N ARG A 71 7.02 2.66 -13.77
CA ARG A 71 7.09 4.11 -13.57
C ARG A 71 5.72 4.77 -13.61
N THR A 72 4.87 4.38 -14.54
CA THR A 72 3.50 4.89 -14.66
C THR A 72 2.65 4.44 -13.47
N ALA A 73 2.69 3.16 -13.08
CA ALA A 73 2.11 2.62 -11.85
C ALA A 73 2.52 3.44 -10.62
N MET A 74 3.82 3.67 -10.45
CA MET A 74 4.39 4.45 -9.35
C MET A 74 3.87 5.88 -9.32
N LYS A 75 3.84 6.57 -10.47
CA LYS A 75 3.27 7.94 -10.51
C LYS A 75 1.84 7.98 -10.00
N THR A 76 0.98 7.07 -10.47
CA THR A 76 -0.43 7.07 -10.03
C THR A 76 -0.58 6.68 -8.57
N GLY A 77 0.07 5.61 -8.12
CA GLY A 77 -0.07 5.17 -6.74
C GLY A 77 0.58 6.13 -5.72
N LEU A 78 1.69 6.78 -6.08
CA LEU A 78 2.23 7.88 -5.26
C LEU A 78 1.24 9.05 -5.20
N THR A 79 0.66 9.49 -6.32
CA THR A 79 -0.34 10.57 -6.30
C THR A 79 -1.53 10.22 -5.42
N MET A 80 -2.08 9.00 -5.52
CA MET A 80 -3.17 8.54 -4.65
C MET A 80 -2.79 8.58 -3.16
N THR A 81 -1.56 8.19 -2.84
CA THR A 81 -1.09 8.12 -1.44
C THR A 81 -0.85 9.50 -0.88
N PHE A 82 -0.24 10.39 -1.67
CA PHE A 82 -0.04 11.78 -1.27
C PHE A 82 -1.36 12.52 -1.07
N THR A 83 -2.36 12.32 -1.94
CA THR A 83 -3.68 12.94 -1.75
C THR A 83 -4.35 12.44 -0.48
N THR A 84 -4.23 11.14 -0.18
CA THR A 84 -4.79 10.54 1.05
C THR A 84 -4.07 11.05 2.29
N LEU A 85 -2.73 11.08 2.27
CA LEU A 85 -1.91 11.63 3.36
C LEU A 85 -2.23 13.10 3.60
N ALA A 86 -2.41 13.90 2.56
CA ALA A 86 -2.78 15.31 2.68
C ALA A 86 -4.16 15.47 3.35
N ALA A 87 -5.15 14.66 2.94
CA ALA A 87 -6.48 14.67 3.54
C ALA A 87 -6.45 14.23 5.01
N LEU A 88 -5.72 13.17 5.34
CA LEU A 88 -5.57 12.69 6.71
C LEU A 88 -4.78 13.67 7.59
N SER A 89 -3.77 14.34 7.03
CA SER A 89 -3.02 15.38 7.75
C SER A 89 -3.92 16.58 8.06
N ALA A 90 -4.75 16.99 7.11
CA ALA A 90 -5.76 18.01 7.36
C ALA A 90 -6.76 17.56 8.43
N LEU A 91 -7.23 16.31 8.36
CA LEU A 91 -8.11 15.74 9.38
C LEU A 91 -7.45 15.80 10.77
N TYR A 92 -6.22 15.35 10.91
CA TYR A 92 -5.48 15.36 12.18
C TYR A 92 -5.26 16.78 12.75
N ILE A 93 -5.03 17.77 11.89
CA ILE A 93 -4.76 19.16 12.34
C ILE A 93 -6.04 19.91 12.72
N PHE A 94 -7.14 19.68 11.98
CA PHE A 94 -8.37 20.48 12.11
C PHE A 94 -9.50 19.76 12.86
N SER A 95 -9.32 18.47 13.18
CA SER A 95 -10.29 17.72 13.96
C SER A 95 -10.41 18.28 15.39
N THR A 96 -11.60 18.10 15.95
CA THR A 96 -11.93 18.45 17.35
C THR A 96 -12.24 17.22 18.20
N SER A 97 -12.02 16.02 17.66
CA SER A 97 -12.38 14.75 18.29
C SER A 97 -11.14 13.86 18.40
N ASP A 98 -10.75 13.52 19.63
CA ASP A 98 -9.63 12.63 19.92
C ASP A 98 -9.70 11.30 19.13
N VAL A 99 -10.90 10.77 18.93
CA VAL A 99 -11.12 9.54 18.15
C VAL A 99 -10.71 9.70 16.68
N LEU A 100 -10.96 10.86 16.07
CA LEU A 100 -10.59 11.11 14.68
C LEU A 100 -9.08 11.32 14.55
N ASP A 101 -8.47 11.92 15.58
CA ASP A 101 -7.03 12.15 15.64
C ASP A 101 -6.29 10.81 15.73
N ASP A 102 -6.77 9.89 16.58
CA ASP A 102 -6.27 8.53 16.69
C ASP A 102 -6.40 7.75 15.38
N ILE A 103 -7.53 7.86 14.68
CA ILE A 103 -7.70 7.23 13.36
C ILE A 103 -6.72 7.82 12.35
N ALA A 104 -6.62 9.15 12.30
CA ALA A 104 -5.82 9.86 11.33
C ALA A 104 -4.33 9.55 11.50
N ILE A 105 -3.82 9.59 12.74
CA ILE A 105 -2.41 9.30 13.02
C ILE A 105 -2.07 7.85 12.70
N VAL A 106 -2.94 6.88 13.03
CA VAL A 106 -2.74 5.47 12.69
C VAL A 106 -2.67 5.28 11.16
N LEU A 107 -3.58 5.91 10.41
CA LEU A 107 -3.59 5.82 8.96
C LEU A 107 -2.38 6.54 8.32
N ILE A 108 -1.97 7.70 8.82
CA ILE A 108 -0.81 8.43 8.28
C ILE A 108 0.44 7.57 8.36
N PHE A 109 0.75 7.05 9.55
CA PHE A 109 1.95 6.24 9.74
C PHE A 109 1.83 4.88 9.04
N GLY A 110 0.65 4.28 9.06
CA GLY A 110 0.37 3.07 8.29
C GLY A 110 0.63 3.25 6.80
N LEU A 111 0.13 4.34 6.20
CA LEU A 111 0.31 4.63 4.77
C LEU A 111 1.75 4.95 4.41
N ILE A 112 2.51 5.58 5.31
CA ILE A 112 3.95 5.78 5.11
C ILE A 112 4.67 4.42 5.07
N GLY A 113 4.31 3.51 5.98
CA GLY A 113 4.82 2.14 5.99
C GLY A 113 4.47 1.38 4.70
N ASP A 114 3.20 1.41 4.30
CA ASP A 114 2.72 0.81 3.05
C ASP A 114 3.45 1.38 1.83
N LEU A 115 3.61 2.70 1.74
CA LEU A 115 4.34 3.33 0.64
C LEU A 115 5.78 2.81 0.54
N MET A 116 6.46 2.58 1.68
CA MET A 116 7.78 1.97 1.68
C MET A 116 7.72 0.50 1.23
N MET A 117 6.82 -0.30 1.78
CA MET A 117 6.70 -1.73 1.48
C MET A 117 6.34 -1.96 0.00
N THR A 118 5.31 -1.28 -0.50
CA THR A 118 4.80 -1.41 -1.85
C THR A 118 5.84 -1.00 -2.90
N TRP A 119 6.49 0.16 -2.76
CA TRP A 119 7.39 0.66 -3.79
C TRP A 119 8.84 0.15 -3.69
N LEU A 120 9.35 -0.11 -2.48
CA LEU A 120 10.72 -0.61 -2.31
C LEU A 120 10.78 -2.13 -2.44
N PHE A 121 9.77 -2.84 -1.95
CA PHE A 121 9.75 -4.31 -1.95
C PHE A 121 8.84 -4.86 -3.07
N ASN A 122 7.53 -4.62 -3.01
CA ASN A 122 6.58 -5.30 -3.91
C ASN A 122 6.81 -4.96 -5.39
N ALA A 123 7.05 -3.68 -5.72
CA ALA A 123 7.37 -3.26 -7.08
C ALA A 123 8.67 -3.88 -7.62
N GLY A 124 9.68 -4.08 -6.76
CA GLY A 124 10.91 -4.78 -7.11
C GLY A 124 10.67 -6.25 -7.46
N VAL A 125 9.94 -6.96 -6.59
CA VAL A 125 9.57 -8.37 -6.78
C VAL A 125 8.75 -8.54 -8.06
N LEU A 126 7.77 -7.67 -8.26
CA LEU A 126 6.86 -7.75 -9.40
C LEU A 126 7.57 -7.43 -10.73
N LYS A 127 8.47 -6.43 -10.74
CA LYS A 127 9.32 -6.13 -11.89
C LYS A 127 10.21 -7.31 -12.25
N TRP A 128 10.87 -7.92 -11.27
CA TRP A 128 11.69 -9.12 -11.49
C TRP A 128 10.87 -10.27 -12.07
N TYR A 129 9.67 -10.51 -11.54
CA TYR A 129 8.77 -11.55 -12.03
C TYR A 129 8.33 -11.30 -13.48
N ALA A 130 7.96 -10.05 -13.80
CA ALA A 130 7.55 -9.65 -15.14
C ALA A 130 8.69 -9.82 -16.18
N LEU A 131 9.91 -9.41 -15.84
CA LEU A 131 11.08 -9.57 -16.72
C LEU A 131 11.44 -11.05 -16.95
N ARG A 132 11.35 -11.91 -15.93
CA ARG A 132 11.56 -13.35 -16.10
C ARG A 132 10.51 -14.00 -16.99
N ARG A 133 9.25 -13.59 -16.86
CA ARG A 133 8.17 -14.08 -17.72
C ARG A 133 8.36 -13.68 -19.19
N GLN A 134 8.93 -12.50 -19.44
CA GLN A 134 9.25 -12.04 -20.79
C GLN A 134 10.39 -12.85 -21.42
N LYS A 135 11.41 -13.22 -20.64
CA LYS A 135 12.55 -14.05 -21.10
C LYS A 135 12.25 -15.54 -21.29
N GLY A 136 11.23 -16.08 -20.61
CA GLY A 136 10.82 -17.48 -20.75
C GLY A 136 9.72 -17.73 -21.78
N GLY A 137 9.33 -16.69 -22.53
CA GLY A 137 8.35 -16.76 -23.64
C GLY A 137 8.98 -16.62 -25.03
N GLU A 138 10.31 -16.62 -25.10
CA GLU A 138 11.12 -16.90 -26.30
C GLU A 138 11.62 -18.35 -26.23
#